data_AF-A0A399NQ65-F1
#
_entry.id   AF-A0A399NQ65-F1
#
_cell.length_a   1.000
_cell.length_b   1.000
_cell.length_c   1.000
_cell.angle_alpha   90.00
_cell.angle_beta   90.00
_cell.angle_gamma   90.00
#
_symmetry.space_group_name_H-M   'P 1'
#
loop_
_entity.id
_entity.type
_entity.pdbx_description
1 polymer ?
#
loop_
_entity_poly.entity_id
_entity_poly.type
_entity_poly.pdbx_seq_one_letter_code
_entity_poly.pdbx_strand_id
1 'polypeptide(L)'
;RVCALLAGGGYAELVAVDERHVLPVPEGLDLVEAAGLPEVVATVWSNVVLDAGLAPGETLLVHGGSSGIGTMAIQLAARLGARVAVTAGSPAKLE
;
A
#
# COMPACT_ATOMS: atom_id res chain seq x y z
N ARG A 1 -2.60 -7.72 -18.88
CA ARG A 1 -1.55 -6.83 -18.32
C ARG A 1 -1.45 -7.13 -16.83
N VAL A 2 -0.25 -7.18 -16.27
CA VAL A 2 -0.02 -7.55 -14.86
C VAL A 2 0.97 -6.59 -14.20
N CYS A 3 0.89 -6.49 -12.88
CA CYS A 3 1.93 -5.93 -12.02
C CYS A 3 2.29 -6.98 -10.95
N ALA A 4 3.42 -6.83 -10.27
CA ALA A 4 3.86 -7.84 -9.31
C ALA A 4 4.64 -7.24 -8.14
N LEU A 5 4.58 -7.95 -7.00
CA LEU A 5 5.47 -7.72 -5.87
C LEU A 5 6.75 -8.53 -6.07
N LEU A 6 7.91 -7.88 -5.98
CA LEU A 6 9.20 -8.50 -6.23
C LEU A 6 10.05 -8.49 -4.96
N ALA A 7 10.72 -9.60 -4.65
CA ALA A 7 11.74 -9.63 -3.60
C ALA A 7 13.03 -8.88 -3.99
N GLY A 8 13.20 -8.59 -5.29
CA GLY A 8 14.35 -7.90 -5.88
C GLY A 8 14.41 -8.07 -7.40
N GLY A 9 15.38 -7.42 -8.05
CA GLY A 9 15.64 -7.58 -9.49
C GLY A 9 14.69 -6.82 -10.43
N GLY A 10 13.81 -5.96 -9.91
CA GLY A 10 12.82 -5.23 -10.71
C GLY A 10 13.37 -4.12 -11.60
N TYR A 11 14.58 -3.62 -11.33
CA TYR A 11 15.28 -2.71 -12.24
C TYR A 11 15.95 -3.50 -13.38
N ALA A 12 15.14 -4.17 -14.18
CA ALA A 12 15.55 -5.01 -15.30
C ALA A 12 14.47 -5.02 -16.38
N GLU A 13 14.83 -5.40 -17.61
CA GLU A 13 13.86 -5.57 -18.70
C GLU A 13 12.99 -6.83 -18.50
N LEU A 14 13.53 -7.84 -17.80
CA LEU A 14 12.86 -9.09 -17.46
C LEU A 14 13.25 -9.54 -16.05
N VAL A 15 12.30 -10.09 -15.31
CA VAL A 15 12.50 -10.63 -13.96
C VAL A 15 11.63 -11.87 -13.77
N ALA A 16 12.19 -12.91 -13.12
CA ALA A 16 11.42 -14.06 -12.70
C ALA A 16 10.67 -13.72 -11.40
N VAL A 17 9.39 -14.07 -11.33
CA VAL A 17 8.54 -13.82 -10.17
C VAL A 17 7.70 -15.05 -9.87
N ASP A 18 7.47 -15.30 -8.58
CA ASP A 18 6.53 -16.32 -8.14
C ASP A 18 5.12 -15.94 -8.58
N GLU A 19 4.38 -16.89 -9.17
CA GLU A 19 3.04 -16.62 -9.71
C GLU A 19 2.07 -16.05 -8.67
N ARG A 20 2.26 -16.37 -7.38
CA ARG A 20 1.41 -15.87 -6.29
C ARG A 20 1.57 -14.37 -6.03
N HIS A 21 2.64 -13.76 -6.53
CA HIS A 21 2.89 -12.32 -6.44
C HIS A 21 2.49 -11.56 -7.71
N VAL A 22 1.93 -12.23 -8.71
CA VAL A 22 1.48 -11.62 -9.97
C VAL A 22 0.01 -11.24 -9.85
N LEU A 23 -0.28 -9.96 -10.06
CA LEU A 23 -1.61 -9.37 -9.92
C LEU A 23 -2.12 -8.85 -11.27
N PRO A 24 -3.41 -9.04 -11.60
CA PRO A 24 -3.98 -8.38 -12.76
C PRO A 24 -3.98 -6.86 -12.55
N VAL A 25 -3.66 -6.12 -13.61
CA VAL A 25 -3.77 -4.66 -13.59
C VAL A 25 -5.26 -4.29 -13.49
N PRO A 26 -5.66 -3.46 -12.50
CA PRO A 26 -7.04 -3.02 -12.36
C PRO A 26 -7.56 -2.31 -13.61
N GLU A 27 -8.87 -2.41 -13.84
CA GLU A 27 -9.53 -1.67 -14.93
C GLU A 27 -9.36 -0.16 -14.71
N GLY A 28 -9.09 0.56 -15.80
CA GLY A 28 -8.91 2.02 -15.77
C GLY A 28 -7.51 2.51 -15.40
N LEU A 29 -6.59 1.63 -14.95
CA LEU A 29 -5.21 2.01 -14.65
C LEU A 29 -4.24 1.66 -15.78
N ASP A 30 -3.22 2.50 -15.94
CA ASP A 30 -2.05 2.17 -16.75
C ASP A 30 -1.03 1.33 -15.95
N LEU A 31 0.07 0.93 -16.61
CA LEU A 31 1.10 0.10 -15.97
C LEU A 31 1.92 0.87 -14.93
N VAL A 32 2.10 2.20 -15.08
CA VAL A 32 2.87 3.03 -14.17
C VAL A 32 2.11 3.20 -12.86
N GLU A 33 0.81 3.50 -12.95
CA GLU A 33 -0.08 3.60 -11.80
C GLU A 33 -0.22 2.24 -11.10
N ALA A 34 -0.45 1.17 -11.87
CA ALA A 34 -0.62 -0.17 -11.31
C ALA A 34 0.67 -0.71 -10.67
N ALA A 35 1.86 -0.30 -11.12
CA ALA A 35 3.13 -0.70 -10.52
C ALA A 35 3.36 -0.11 -9.11
N GLY A 36 2.67 0.98 -8.77
CA GLY A 36 2.75 1.57 -7.42
C GLY A 36 1.96 0.83 -6.35
N LEU A 37 1.07 -0.10 -6.74
CA LEU A 37 0.15 -0.77 -5.82
C LEU A 37 0.74 -1.96 -5.04
N PRO A 38 1.49 -2.91 -5.66
CA PRO A 38 1.78 -4.19 -5.03
C PRO A 38 2.50 -4.07 -3.68
N GLU A 39 3.54 -3.23 -3.61
CA GLU A 39 4.31 -3.00 -2.39
C GLU A 39 3.41 -2.42 -1.29
N VAL A 40 2.82 -1.24 -1.53
CA VAL A 40 2.10 -0.51 -0.48
C VAL A 40 0.86 -1.27 0.01
N VAL A 41 0.15 -1.97 -0.87
CA VAL A 41 -1.02 -2.79 -0.49
C VAL A 41 -0.57 -3.99 0.34
N ALA A 42 0.42 -4.75 -0.14
CA ALA A 42 0.88 -5.95 0.58
C ALA A 42 1.45 -5.59 1.95
N THR A 43 2.27 -4.55 2.04
CA THR A 43 2.83 -4.08 3.32
C THR A 43 1.73 -3.70 4.30
N VAL A 44 0.76 -2.88 3.89
CA VAL A 44 -0.31 -2.43 4.80
C VAL A 44 -1.20 -3.60 5.18
N TRP A 45 -1.61 -4.44 4.22
CA TRP A 45 -2.49 -5.55 4.50
C TRP A 45 -1.86 -6.57 5.46
N SER A 46 -0.61 -6.97 5.23
CA SER A 46 0.07 -7.93 6.10
C SER A 46 0.22 -7.39 7.52
N ASN A 47 0.69 -6.14 7.66
CA ASN A 47 1.01 -5.61 8.99
C ASN A 47 -0.24 -5.14 9.75
N VAL A 48 -1.17 -4.45 9.10
CA VAL A 48 -2.30 -3.79 9.77
C VAL A 48 -3.51 -4.71 9.89
N VAL A 49 -3.75 -5.56 8.88
CA VAL A 49 -4.94 -6.43 8.86
C VAL A 49 -4.60 -7.82 9.37
N LEU A 50 -3.57 -8.46 8.84
CA LEU A 50 -3.26 -9.85 9.22
C LEU A 50 -2.56 -9.94 10.57
N ASP A 51 -1.49 -9.18 10.77
CA ASP A 51 -0.66 -9.29 11.98
C ASP A 51 -1.26 -8.51 13.16
N ALA A 52 -1.64 -7.24 12.95
CA ALA A 52 -2.19 -6.39 14.01
C ALA A 52 -3.69 -6.59 14.25
N GLY A 53 -4.44 -7.08 13.26
CA GLY A 53 -5.88 -7.34 13.40
C GLY A 53 -6.74 -6.08 13.62
N LEU A 54 -6.41 -4.96 12.97
CA LEU A 54 -7.11 -3.67 13.15
C LEU A 54 -8.63 -3.82 12.99
N ALA A 55 -9.37 -3.42 14.01
CA ALA A 55 -10.82 -3.52 14.08
C ALA A 55 -11.53 -2.15 13.94
N PRO A 56 -12.81 -2.13 13.54
CA PRO A 56 -13.62 -0.91 13.52
C PRO A 56 -13.66 -0.21 14.89
N GLY A 57 -13.55 1.11 14.89
CA GLY A 57 -13.54 1.93 16.11
C GLY A 57 -12.18 2.06 16.81
N GLU A 58 -11.19 1.25 16.42
CA GLU A 58 -9.82 1.41 16.92
C GLU A 58 -9.12 2.61 16.28
N THR A 59 -7.97 3.01 16.83
CA THR A 59 -7.17 4.13 16.32
C THR A 59 -5.83 3.64 15.78
N LEU A 60 -5.51 4.02 14.54
CA LEU A 60 -4.23 3.77 13.89
C LEU A 60 -3.43 5.08 13.77
N LEU A 61 -2.19 5.09 14.29
CA LEU A 61 -1.23 6.17 14.05
C LEU A 61 -0.30 5.77 12.90
N VAL A 62 -0.32 6.56 11.81
CA VAL A 62 0.50 6.35 10.62
C VAL A 62 1.62 7.40 10.57
N HIS A 63 2.86 6.96 10.70
CA HIS A 63 4.00 7.83 10.48
C HIS A 63 4.27 8.03 8.99
N GLY A 64 4.52 9.29 8.58
CA GLY A 64 4.75 9.62 7.18
C GLY A 64 3.49 9.42 6.32
N GLY A 65 2.37 10.00 6.74
CA GLY A 65 1.05 9.84 6.11
C GLY A 65 1.01 10.18 4.62
N SER A 66 1.88 11.07 4.15
CA SER A 66 1.99 11.45 2.73
C SER A 66 2.88 10.52 1.89
N SER A 67 3.37 9.41 2.45
CA SER A 67 4.18 8.41 1.72
C SER A 67 3.28 7.40 0.98
N GLY A 68 3.84 6.57 0.11
CA GLY A 68 3.08 5.50 -0.55
C GLY A 68 2.41 4.55 0.44
N ILE A 69 3.16 4.07 1.45
CA ILE A 69 2.61 3.23 2.52
C ILE A 69 1.59 4.02 3.34
N GLY A 70 1.91 5.26 3.69
CA GLY A 70 1.04 6.09 4.53
C GLY A 70 -0.32 6.36 3.90
N THR A 71 -0.34 6.75 2.63
CA THR A 71 -1.57 7.02 1.87
C THR A 71 -2.42 5.75 1.69
N MET A 72 -1.80 4.58 1.51
CA MET A 72 -2.51 3.31 1.47
C MET A 72 -3.08 2.93 2.85
N ALA A 73 -2.30 3.08 3.93
CA ALA A 73 -2.73 2.79 5.29
C ALA A 73 -3.93 3.65 5.72
N ILE A 74 -3.91 4.94 5.38
CA ILE A 74 -5.02 5.86 5.65
C ILE A 74 -6.30 5.37 4.98
N GLN A 75 -6.25 5.10 3.67
CA GLN A 75 -7.41 4.67 2.90
C GLN A 75 -7.96 3.33 3.40
N LEU A 76 -7.09 2.35 3.64
CA LEU A 76 -7.49 1.03 4.10
C LEU A 76 -8.08 1.08 5.52
N ALA A 77 -7.42 1.75 6.45
CA ALA A 77 -7.90 1.83 7.84
C ALA A 77 -9.23 2.60 7.94
N ALA A 78 -9.39 3.68 7.17
CA ALA A 78 -10.66 4.39 7.08
C ALA A 78 -11.78 3.49 6.54
N ARG A 79 -11.49 2.65 5.54
CA ARG A 79 -12.46 1.68 4.98
C ARG A 79 -12.79 0.54 5.94
N LEU A 80 -11.91 0.22 6.88
CA LEU A 80 -12.16 -0.72 7.98
C LEU A 80 -12.91 -0.08 9.17
N GLY A 81 -13.23 1.22 9.10
CA GLY A 81 -13.93 1.93 10.17
C GLY A 81 -13.05 2.31 11.35
N ALA A 82 -11.73 2.31 11.18
CA ALA A 82 -10.80 2.81 12.19
C ALA A 82 -10.63 4.33 12.10
N ARG A 83 -10.27 4.96 13.22
CA ARG A 83 -9.82 6.35 13.26
C ARG A 83 -8.34 6.41 12.89
N VAL A 84 -7.98 7.30 11.97
CA VAL A 84 -6.58 7.45 11.54
C VAL A 84 -6.00 8.79 12.02
N ALA A 85 -4.82 8.74 12.63
CA ALA A 85 -3.97 9.89 12.91
C ALA A 85 -2.68 9.76 12.11
N VAL A 86 -2.10 10.88 11.64
CA VAL A 86 -0.90 10.84 10.79
C VAL A 86 0.17 11.83 11.25
N THR A 87 1.42 11.54 10.93
CA THR A 87 2.51 12.53 10.96
C THR A 87 3.02 12.81 9.55
N ALA A 88 3.52 14.01 9.30
CA ALA A 88 4.17 14.37 8.05
C ALA A 88 5.42 15.23 8.31
N GLY A 89 6.34 15.23 7.35
CA GLY A 89 7.61 15.97 7.47
C GLY A 89 7.50 17.48 7.25
N SER A 90 6.35 17.98 6.80
CA SER A 90 6.08 19.40 6.61
C SER A 90 4.57 19.67 6.64
N PRO A 91 4.13 20.91 6.95
CA PRO A 91 2.72 21.29 6.86
C PRO A 91 2.13 21.06 5.47
N ALA A 92 2.88 21.39 4.40
CA ALA A 92 2.43 21.20 3.02
C ALA A 92 2.17 19.73 2.62
N LYS A 93 2.62 18.75 3.42
CA LYS A 93 2.34 17.32 3.22
C LYS A 93 1.11 16.83 4.01
N LEU A 94 0.48 17.71 4.80
CA LEU A 94 -0.78 17.45 5.50
C LEU A 94 -2.00 18.00 4.76
N GLU A 95 -1.78 18.92 3.82
CA GLU A 95 -2.77 19.41 2.86
C GLU A 95 -2.92 18.42 1.70
#